data_AF-D7BHI4-F1
#
_entry.id   AF-D7BHI4-F1
#
_cell.length_a   1.000
_cell.length_b   1.000
_cell.length_c   1.000
_cell.angle_alpha   90.00
_cell.angle_beta   90.00
_cell.angle_gamma   90.00
#
_symmetry.space_group_name_H-M   'P 1'
#
loop_
_entity.id
_entity.type
_entity.pdbx_description
1 polymer ?
#
loop_
_entity_poly.entity_id
_entity_poly.type
_entity_poly.pdbx_seq_one_letter_code
_entity_poly.pdbx_strand_id
1 'polypeptide(L)'
;MKRFTVTLNDELEQALEEYLSTQKPAPSLTALVQGALREYLLQAKLRKYQYHSPLRRTRKLLVLEVDLGGPDDLSLRHDLSDPTPEQAEQVAR
;
A
#
# COMPACT_ATOMS: atom_id res chain seq x y z
N MET A 1 18.35 -11.50 -21.06
CA MET A 1 18.17 -12.04 -19.68
C MET A 1 19.54 -12.33 -19.08
N LYS A 2 19.74 -12.08 -17.79
CA LYS A 2 20.97 -12.49 -17.08
C LYS A 2 20.68 -13.81 -16.36
N ARG A 3 21.62 -14.77 -16.42
CA ARG A 3 21.55 -16.07 -15.74
C ARG A 3 22.58 -16.12 -14.63
N PHE A 4 22.20 -16.70 -13.50
CA PHE A 4 23.08 -16.95 -12.38
C PHE A 4 22.70 -18.28 -11.74
N THR A 5 23.62 -18.85 -10.99
CA THR A 5 23.43 -20.07 -10.21
C THR A 5 23.44 -19.67 -8.73
N VAL A 6 22.50 -20.22 -7.96
CA VAL A 6 22.41 -20.01 -6.52
C VAL A 6 22.39 -21.36 -5.84
N THR A 7 23.10 -21.47 -4.73
CA THR A 7 23.02 -22.61 -3.83
C THR A 7 22.11 -22.22 -2.68
N LEU A 8 21.11 -23.05 -2.41
CA LEU A 8 20.21 -22.93 -1.27
C LEU A 8 20.66 -23.93 -0.21
N ASN A 9 20.34 -23.65 1.06
CA ASN A 9 20.50 -24.65 2.11
C ASN A 9 19.36 -25.67 2.04
N ASP A 10 19.64 -26.88 2.52
CA ASP A 10 18.73 -28.03 2.43
C ASP A 10 17.34 -27.75 3.01
N GLU A 11 17.27 -27.02 4.13
CA GLU A 11 16.00 -26.63 4.77
C GLU A 11 15.12 -25.77 3.84
N LEU A 12 15.73 -24.84 3.10
CA LEU A 12 15.00 -23.94 2.21
C LEU A 12 14.62 -24.65 0.90
N GLU A 13 15.45 -25.56 0.42
CA GLU A 13 15.14 -26.44 -0.70
C GLU A 13 13.89 -27.28 -0.39
N GLN A 14 13.87 -27.93 0.77
CA GLN A 14 12.74 -28.75 1.19
C GLN A 14 11.44 -27.93 1.33
N ALA A 15 11.50 -26.75 1.97
CA ALA A 15 10.33 -25.88 2.10
C ALA A 15 9.80 -25.40 0.74
N LEU A 16 10.69 -25.18 -0.23
CA LEU A 16 10.34 -24.75 -1.57
C LEU A 16 9.70 -25.90 -2.37
N GLU A 17 10.23 -27.12 -2.28
CA GLU A 17 9.61 -28.30 -2.89
C GLU A 17 8.21 -28.57 -2.33
N GLU A 18 8.05 -28.48 -1.01
CA GLU A 18 6.75 -28.63 -0.36
C GLU A 18 5.78 -27.57 -0.87
N TYR A 19 6.18 -26.30 -0.90
CA TYR A 19 5.36 -25.22 -1.44
C TYR A 19 4.92 -25.50 -2.89
N LEU A 20 5.85 -25.90 -3.76
CA LEU A 20 5.53 -26.19 -5.16
C LEU A 20 4.59 -27.37 -5.31
N SER A 21 4.72 -28.39 -4.47
CA SER A 21 3.84 -29.58 -4.47
C SER A 21 2.38 -29.26 -4.12
N THR A 22 2.16 -28.22 -3.31
CA THR A 22 0.81 -27.80 -2.89
C THR A 22 0.05 -26.99 -3.95
N GLN A 23 0.75 -26.40 -4.93
CA GLN A 23 0.15 -25.51 -5.92
C GLN A 23 -0.38 -26.27 -7.14
N LYS A 24 -1.61 -25.97 -7.58
CA LYS A 24 -2.18 -26.51 -8.82
C LYS A 24 -2.76 -25.38 -9.70
N PRO A 25 -2.16 -25.07 -10.87
CA PRO A 25 -0.95 -25.68 -11.43
C PRO A 25 0.33 -25.27 -10.70
N ALA A 26 1.32 -26.15 -10.63
CA ALA A 26 2.61 -25.85 -10.02
C ALA A 26 3.37 -24.81 -10.87
N PRO A 27 3.73 -23.64 -10.31
CA PRO A 27 4.52 -22.66 -11.03
C PRO A 27 5.95 -23.17 -11.24
N SER A 28 6.61 -22.74 -12.31
CA SER A 28 8.03 -23.04 -12.48
C SER A 28 8.86 -22.35 -11.38
N LEU A 29 9.92 -23.02 -10.92
CA LEU A 29 10.85 -22.44 -9.93
C LEU A 29 11.40 -21.10 -10.40
N THR A 30 11.68 -20.96 -11.70
CA THR A 30 12.15 -19.71 -12.28
C THR A 30 11.11 -18.59 -12.13
N ALA A 31 9.83 -18.87 -12.42
CA ALA A 31 8.77 -17.88 -12.28
C ALA A 31 8.56 -17.47 -10.81
N LEU A 32 8.62 -18.44 -9.89
CA LEU A 32 8.53 -18.20 -8.45
C LEU A 32 9.64 -17.25 -7.98
N VAL A 33 10.90 -17.57 -8.28
CA VAL A 33 12.05 -16.77 -7.87
C VAL A 33 12.02 -15.38 -8.49
N GLN A 34 11.61 -15.27 -9.76
CA GLN A 34 11.45 -13.97 -10.41
C GLN A 34 10.37 -13.11 -9.73
N GLY A 35 9.24 -13.72 -9.35
CA GLY A 35 8.18 -13.05 -8.60
C GLY A 35 8.66 -12.58 -7.23
N ALA A 36 9.25 -13.49 -6.46
CA ALA A 36 9.78 -13.21 -5.12
C ALA A 36 10.85 -12.11 -5.14
N LEU A 37 11.76 -12.12 -6.12
CA LEU A 37 12.79 -11.10 -6.26
C LEU A 37 12.19 -9.73 -6.60
N ARG A 38 11.17 -9.68 -7.45
CA ARG A 38 10.46 -8.42 -7.75
C ARG A 38 9.80 -7.85 -6.51
N GLU A 39 9.10 -8.67 -5.73
CA GLU A 39 8.47 -8.24 -4.49
C GLU A 39 9.48 -7.77 -3.46
N TYR A 40 10.58 -8.52 -3.28
CA TYR A 40 11.66 -8.14 -2.38
C TYR A 40 12.24 -6.77 -2.74
N LEU A 41 12.55 -6.53 -4.03
CA LEU A 41 13.08 -5.25 -4.49
C LEU A 41 12.07 -4.11 -4.35
N LEU A 42 10.78 -4.38 -4.58
CA LEU A 42 9.72 -3.40 -4.37
C LEU A 42 9.64 -3.01 -2.88
N GLN A 43 9.59 -4.00 -1.98
CA GLN A 43 9.57 -3.74 -0.54
C GLN A 43 10.82 -3.01 -0.06
N ALA A 44 12.01 -3.37 -0.58
CA ALA A 44 13.25 -2.67 -0.28
C ALA A 44 13.19 -1.19 -0.69
N LYS A 45 12.65 -0.89 -1.88
CA LYS A 45 12.42 0.49 -2.33
C LYS A 45 11.44 1.24 -1.41
N LEU A 46 10.31 0.63 -1.08
CA LEU A 46 9.31 1.25 -0.20
C LEU A 46 9.89 1.56 1.19
N ARG A 47 10.71 0.66 1.76
CA ARG A 47 11.43 0.91 3.01
C ARG A 47 12.38 2.10 2.91
N LYS A 48 13.10 2.24 1.78
CA LYS A 48 13.99 3.39 1.54
C LYS A 48 13.23 4.72 1.58
N TYR A 49 12.01 4.75 1.07
CA TYR A 49 11.17 5.95 1.07
C TYR A 49 10.36 6.13 2.37
N GLN A 50 10.65 5.35 3.43
CA GLN A 50 9.87 5.31 4.68
C GLN A 50 8.37 5.10 4.43
N TYR A 51 8.01 4.53 3.28
CA TYR A 51 6.63 4.27 2.92
C TYR A 51 6.18 3.02 3.68
N HIS A 52 5.58 3.24 4.83
CA HIS A 52 4.87 2.19 5.55
C HIS A 52 3.54 1.95 4.85
N SER A 53 3.43 0.81 4.16
CA SER A 53 2.17 0.40 3.55
C SER A 53 1.05 0.48 4.60
N PRO A 54 -0.03 1.24 4.36
CA PRO A 54 -1.12 1.39 5.33
C PRO A 54 -1.88 0.08 5.59
N LEU A 55 -1.61 -0.96 4.81
CA LEU A 55 -2.33 -2.24 4.82
C LEU A 55 -1.92 -3.22 5.94
N ARG A 56 -1.02 -2.83 6.86
CA ARG A 56 -0.73 -3.61 8.08
C ARG A 56 -1.64 -3.28 9.27
N ARG A 57 -2.64 -2.40 9.11
CA ARG A 57 -3.82 -2.37 9.99
C ARG A 57 -4.86 -3.31 9.41
N THR A 58 -5.05 -4.44 10.09
CA THR A 58 -6.16 -5.39 9.99
C THR A 58 -7.31 -4.92 9.09
N ARG A 59 -7.54 -5.63 7.97
CA ARG A 59 -8.87 -5.68 7.35
C ARG A 59 -9.85 -6.33 8.34
N LYS A 60 -10.36 -5.56 9.30
CA LYS A 60 -11.76 -5.69 9.71
C LYS A 60 -12.52 -4.81 8.73
N LEU A 61 -12.87 -5.37 7.58
CA LEU A 61 -14.00 -4.83 6.82
C LEU A 61 -15.23 -5.10 7.68
N LEU A 62 -15.51 -4.19 8.62
CA LEU A 62 -16.86 -3.97 9.06
C LEU A 62 -17.58 -3.46 7.81
N VAL A 63 -18.50 -4.27 7.31
CA VAL A 63 -19.55 -3.78 6.41
C VAL A 63 -20.35 -2.78 7.25
N LEU A 64 -19.99 -1.50 7.15
CA LEU A 64 -20.88 -0.41 7.52
C LEU A 64 -21.80 -0.22 6.32
N GLU A 65 -22.95 -0.90 6.32
CA GLU A 65 -24.15 -0.26 5.81
C GLU A 65 -24.41 0.92 6.75
N VAL A 66 -24.00 2.13 6.33
CA VAL A 66 -24.49 3.35 6.96
C VAL A 66 -24.82 4.33 5.86
N ASP A 67 -26.11 4.61 5.83
CA ASP A 67 -26.80 5.61 5.04
C ASP A 67 -26.06 6.94 4.91
N LEU A 68 -26.26 7.51 3.72
CA LEU A 68 -25.99 8.90 3.36
C LEU A 68 -26.64 9.86 4.38
N GLY A 69 -25.84 10.71 5.05
CA GLY A 69 -26.35 11.94 5.66
C GLY A 69 -25.79 12.28 7.04
N GLY A 70 -24.82 13.20 7.09
CA GLY A 70 -24.36 13.87 8.31
C GLY A 70 -23.69 15.21 7.97
N PRO A 71 -24.09 16.35 8.55
CA PRO A 71 -23.84 17.70 8.02
C PRO A 71 -22.53 18.32 8.54
N ASP A 72 -21.42 17.60 8.52
CA ASP A 72 -20.09 18.16 8.87
C ASP A 72 -19.04 17.74 7.84
N ASP A 73 -19.22 18.29 6.64
CA ASP A 73 -18.28 18.17 5.54
C ASP A 73 -17.18 19.24 5.68
N LEU A 74 -16.05 18.86 6.28
CA LEU A 74 -14.88 19.73 6.48
C LEU A 74 -14.01 19.88 5.20
N SER A 75 -14.56 19.56 4.02
CA SER A 75 -13.84 19.51 2.75
C SER A 75 -13.74 20.85 2.01
N LEU A 76 -14.21 21.96 2.59
CA LEU A 76 -14.45 23.22 1.86
C LEU A 76 -13.84 24.48 2.49
N ARG A 77 -12.68 24.37 3.16
CA ARG A 77 -11.94 25.55 3.63
C ARG A 77 -10.46 25.46 3.27
N HIS A 78 -10.17 25.56 1.99
CA HIS A 78 -8.80 25.70 1.51
C HIS A 78 -8.57 26.89 0.57
N ASP A 79 -9.60 27.68 0.27
CA ASP A 79 -9.52 28.92 -0.52
C ASP A 79 -10.27 30.04 0.19
N LEU A 80 -9.60 30.74 1.09
CA LEU A 80 -9.96 32.09 1.53
C LEU A 80 -8.63 32.81 1.80
N SER A 81 -7.97 33.16 0.70
CA SER A 81 -6.86 34.11 0.69
C SER A 81 -7.45 35.52 0.71
N ASP A 82 -7.16 36.23 1.80
CA ASP A 82 -7.18 37.68 2.08
C ASP A 82 -8.45 38.51 1.79
N PRO A 83 -9.06 39.14 2.83
CA PRO A 83 -10.01 40.23 2.62
C PRO A 83 -9.27 41.54 2.25
N THR A 84 -9.63 42.10 1.11
CA THR A 84 -9.27 43.47 0.67
C THR A 84 -9.76 44.51 1.71
N PRO A 85 -9.05 45.64 1.95
CA PRO A 85 -9.30 46.50 3.11
C PRO A 85 -10.60 47.34 3.08
N GLU A 86 -11.48 47.14 2.10
CA GLU A 86 -12.64 48.01 1.87
C GLU A 86 -13.89 47.66 2.70
N GLN A 87 -13.89 46.58 3.49
CA GLN A 87 -15.07 46.16 4.26
C GLN A 87 -14.99 46.39 5.78
N ALA A 88 -13.97 47.12 6.27
CA ALA A 88 -13.85 47.42 7.70
C ALA A 88 -14.75 48.56 8.20
N GLU A 89 -15.50 49.26 7.34
CA GLU A 89 -16.23 50.48 7.71
C GLU A 89 -17.74 50.39 7.47
N GLN A 90 -18.38 49.29 7.92
CA GLN A 90 -19.86 49.22 7.90
C GLN A 90 -20.51 48.40 9.03
N VAL A 91 -19.79 48.17 10.14
CA VAL A 91 -20.37 47.50 11.34
C VAL A 91 -20.30 48.39 12.60
N ALA A 92 -20.09 49.70 12.43
CA ALA A 92 -20.17 50.67 13.51
C ALA A 92 -21.23 51.74 13.22
N ARG A 93 -22.50 51.34 13.13
CA ARG A 93 -23.67 52.18 13.41
C ARG A 93 -24.82 51.35 13.95
#